data_AF-A0A0F8YMZ7-F1
#
_entry.id   AF-A0A0F8YMZ7-F1
#
_cell.length_a   1.000
_cell.length_b   1.000
_cell.length_c   1.000
_cell.angle_alpha   90.00
_cell.angle_beta   90.00
_cell.angle_gamma   90.00
#
_symmetry.space_group_name_H-M   'P 1'
#
loop_
_entity.id
_entity.type
_entity.pdbx_description
1 polymer ?
#
loop_
_entity_poly.entity_id
_entity_poly.type
_entity_poly.pdbx_seq_one_letter_code
_entity_poly.pdbx_strand_id
1 'polypeptide(L)' 'MESPSTGLRACRATWARGLEVEWWTWEFDEDKQTYIRHGEVVSPTRLLLLVAEMRLEGWQLCRAVV' A
#
# COMPACT_ATOMS: atom_id res chain seq x y z
N MET A 1 -16.21 -20.82 -17.88
CA MET A 1 -14.88 -20.25 -18.14
C MET A 1 -14.60 -19.34 -16.95
N GLU A 2 -14.07 -19.93 -15.88
CA GLU A 2 -13.76 -19.18 -14.67
C GLU A 2 -12.54 -18.31 -14.98
N SER A 3 -12.69 -16.99 -14.88
CA SER A 3 -11.55 -16.08 -14.93
C SER A 3 -10.53 -16.57 -13.90
N PRO A 4 -9.23 -16.68 -14.23
CA PRO A 4 -8.25 -17.04 -13.23
C PRO A 4 -8.40 -16.01 -12.10
N SER A 5 -8.56 -16.50 -10.88
CA SER A 5 -8.39 -15.67 -9.70
C SER A 5 -6.96 -15.15 -9.77
N THR A 6 -6.75 -14.00 -10.39
CA THR A 6 -5.53 -13.22 -10.26
C THR A 6 -5.30 -13.16 -8.76
N GLY A 7 -4.19 -13.72 -8.26
CA GLY A 7 -3.81 -13.68 -6.84
C GLY A 7 -3.53 -12.25 -6.35
N LEU A 8 -4.14 -11.22 -6.94
CA LEU A 8 -4.01 -9.83 -6.59
C LEU A 8 -5.01 -9.49 -5.49
N ARG A 9 -4.49 -9.17 -4.32
CA ARG A 9 -5.25 -8.67 -3.17
C ARG A 9 -5.12 -7.15 -3.10
N ALA A 10 -6.25 -6.45 -3.08
CA ALA A 10 -6.25 -4.99 -2.94
C ALA A 10 -5.94 -4.57 -1.50
N CYS A 11 -4.95 -3.69 -1.34
CA CYS A 11 -4.50 -3.17 -0.06
C CYS A 11 -4.67 -1.65 -0.01
N ARG A 12 -4.85 -1.10 1.19
CA ARG A 12 -5.10 0.33 1.39
C ARG A 12 -4.50 0.84 2.70
N ALA A 13 -4.03 2.08 2.72
CA ALA A 13 -3.74 2.81 3.95
C ALA A 13 -4.36 4.20 3.93
N THR A 14 -4.76 4.66 5.10
CA THR A 14 -5.24 6.02 5.35
C THR A 14 -4.28 6.71 6.30
N TRP A 15 -3.83 7.90 5.91
CA TRP A 15 -2.91 8.75 6.66
C TRP A 15 -3.60 10.07 7.01
N ALA A 16 -3.25 10.64 8.16
CA ALA A 16 -3.73 11.97 8.54
C ALA A 16 -2.61 12.86 9.11
N ARG A 17 -2.71 14.16 8.86
CA ARG A 17 -1.83 15.20 9.41
C ARG A 17 -2.64 16.46 9.69
N GLY A 18 -2.96 16.71 10.96
CA GLY A 18 -3.88 17.79 11.33
C GLY A 18 -5.28 17.54 10.75
N LEU A 19 -5.73 18.41 9.84
CA LEU A 19 -7.01 18.27 9.12
C LEU A 19 -6.86 17.62 7.74
N GLU A 20 -5.63 17.31 7.31
CA GLU A 20 -5.33 16.69 6.02
C GLU A 20 -5.48 15.16 6.12
N VAL A 21 -6.05 14.54 5.09
CA VAL A 21 -6.22 13.08 4.98
C VAL A 21 -5.76 12.61 3.60
N GLU A 22 -4.94 11.56 3.58
CA GLU A 22 -4.45 10.94 2.35
C GLU A 22 -4.75 9.43 2.30
N TRP A 23 -5.06 8.92 1.11
CA TRP A 23 -5.40 7.52 0.86
C TRP A 23 -4.41 6.91 -0.10
N TRP A 24 -3.79 5.81 0.31
CA TRP A 24 -2.89 5.03 -0.53
C TRP A 24 -3.52 3.70 -0.88
N THR A 25 -3.34 3.28 -2.13
CA THR A 25 -3.81 2.00 -2.65
C THR A 25 -2.66 1.29 -3.35
N TRP A 26 -2.55 -0.01 -3.10
CA TRP A 26 -1.64 -0.90 -3.79
C TRP A 26 -2.28 -2.29 -3.91
N GLU A 27 -1.69 -3.14 -4.72
CA GLU A 27 -2.09 -4.54 -4.87
C GLU A 27 -0.98 -5.43 -4.31
N PHE A 28 -1.34 -6.56 -3.75
CA PHE A 28 -0.40 -7.60 -3.35
C PHE A 28 -0.65 -8.84 -4.23
N ASP A 29 0.33 -9.18 -5.04
CA ASP A 29 0.36 -10.41 -5.83
C ASP A 29 0.78 -11.55 -4.90
N GLU A 30 -0.20 -12.34 -4.46
CA GLU A 30 -0.05 -13.50 -3.59
C GLU A 30 0.76 -14.61 -4.25
N ASP A 31 0.67 -14.76 -5.57
CA ASP A 31 1.41 -15.78 -6.31
C ASP A 31 2.91 -15.46 -6.34
N LYS A 32 3.24 -14.17 -6.54
CA LYS A 32 4.62 -13.69 -6.61
C LYS A 32 5.18 -13.19 -5.27
N GLN A 33 4.33 -13.04 -4.26
CA GLN A 33 4.65 -12.41 -2.98
C GLN A 33 5.22 -10.99 -3.14
N THR A 34 4.65 -10.20 -4.06
CA THR A 34 5.13 -8.84 -4.39
C THR A 34 4.04 -7.80 -4.28
N TYR A 35 4.40 -6.57 -3.88
CA TYR A 35 3.48 -5.43 -3.92
C TYR A 35 3.55 -4.73 -5.28
N ILE A 36 2.42 -4.21 -5.76
CA ILE A 36 2.29 -3.45 -6.99
C ILE A 36 1.62 -2.12 -6.68
N ARG A 37 2.22 -1.00 -7.10
CA ARG A 37 1.64 0.34 -6.94
C ARG A 37 1.73 1.08 -8.27
N HIS A 38 0.62 1.61 -8.76
CA HIS A 38 0.54 2.32 -10.04
C HIS A 38 1.14 1.52 -11.23
N GLY A 39 0.99 0.20 -11.21
CA GLY A 39 1.51 -0.71 -12.24
C GLY A 39 2.97 -1.12 -12.07
N GLU A 40 3.68 -0.61 -11.07
CA GLU A 40 5.08 -0.96 -10.80
C GLU A 40 5.22 -1.88 -9.59
N VAL A 41 6.12 -2.87 -9.68
CA VAL A 41 6.46 -3.75 -8.56
C VAL A 41 7.27 -2.95 -7.53
N VAL A 42 6.75 -2.92 -6.30
CA VAL A 42 7.37 -2.24 -5.16
C VAL A 42 7.93 -3.30 -4.21
N SER A 43 9.21 -3.16 -3.86
CA SER A 43 9.81 -4.05 -2.86
C SER A 43 9.22 -3.77 -1.47
N PRO A 44 9.11 -4.79 -0.59
CA PRO A 44 8.67 -4.59 0.79
C PRO A 44 9.49 -3.52 1.53
N THR A 45 10.81 -3.47 1.30
CA THR A 45 11.70 -2.45 1.87
C THR A 45 11.31 -1.03 1.43
N ARG A 46 10.92 -0.84 0.17
CA ARG A 46 10.48 0.48 -0.32
C ARG A 46 9.18 0.93 0.35
N LEU A 47 8.25 0.02 0.63
CA LEU A 47 7.04 0.33 1.40
C LEU A 47 7.37 0.78 2.82
N LEU A 48 8.32 0.12 3.49
CA LEU A 48 8.77 0.51 4.82
C LEU A 48 9.43 1.89 4.82
N LEU A 49 10.23 2.22 3.80
CA LEU A 49 10.83 3.54 3.65
C LEU A 49 9.76 4.62 3.45
N LEU A 50 8.77 4.38 2.60
CA LEU A 50 7.65 5.31 2.40
C LEU A 50 6.87 5.57 3.70
N VAL A 51 6.62 4.52 4.50
CA VAL A 51 5.99 4.64 5.82
C VAL A 51 6.84 5.51 6.77
N ALA A 52 8.16 5.35 6.74
CA ALA A 52 9.07 6.14 7.56
C ALA A 52 9.13 7.60 7.11
N GLU A 53 9.20 7.86 5.80
CA GLU A 53 9.15 9.20 5.19
C GLU A 53 7.86 9.93 5.61
N MET A 54 6.70 9.29 5.47
CA MET A 54 5.40 9.83 5.91
C MET A 54 5.41 10.25 7.39
N ARG A 55 5.97 9.40 8.27
CA ARG A 55 6.07 9.71 9.70
C ARG A 55 6.98 10.91 9.98
N LEU A 56 8.10 11.04 9.25
CA LEU A 56 9.00 12.18 9.38
C LEU A 56 8.34 13.49 8.93
N GLU A 57 7.44 13.42 7.96
CA GLU A 57 6.62 14.56 7.50
C GLU A 57 5.42 14.88 8.42
N GLY A 58 5.27 14.14 9.52
CA GLY A 58 4.22 14.34 10.52
C GLY A 58 2.91 13.62 10.23
N TRP A 59 2.87 12.73 9.24
CA TRP A 59 1.69 11.90 8.97
C TRP A 59 1.56 10.75 9.97
N GLN A 60 0.32 10.50 10.38
CA GLN A 60 -0.04 9.38 11.25
C GLN A 60 -0.83 8.35 10.46
N LEU A 61 -0.43 7.08 10.57
CA LEU A 61 -1.17 5.97 9.98
C LEU A 61 -2.45 5.73 10.79
N CYS A 62 -3.61 5.99 10.21
CA CYS A 62 -4.90 5.82 10.89
C CYS A 62 -5.42 4.39 10.76
N ARG A 63 -5.32 3.82 9.55
CA ARG A 63 -5.79 2.46 9.24
C ARG A 63 -4.98 1.90 8.09
N ALA A 64 -4.60 0.63 8.20
CA ALA A 64 -4.07 -0.15 7.10
C ALA A 64 -4.92 -1.42 6.94
N VAL A 65 -5.29 -1.74 5.70
CA VAL A 65 -5.87 -3.02 5.31
C VAL A 65 -4.89 -3.60 4.32
N VAL A 66 -4.05 -4.51 4.80
CA VAL A 66 -2.96 -5.13 4.05
C VAL A 66 -3.35 -6.52 3.67
#